data_AF-A0A699WW84-F1
#
_entry.id   AF-A0A699WW84-F1
#
_cell.length_a   1.000
_cell.length_b   1.000
_cell.length_c   1.000
_cell.angle_alpha   90.00
_cell.angle_beta   90.00
_cell.angle_gamma   90.00
#
_symmetry.space_group_name_H-M   'P 1'
#
loop_
_entity.id
_entity.type
_entity.pdbx_description
1 polymer ?
#
loop_
_entity_poly.entity_id
_entity_poly.type
_entity_poly.pdbx_seq_one_letter_code
_entity_poly.pdbx_strand_id
1 'polypeptide(L)'
;QQKLDLEDEELKEAVAVILKLNPKPGGSGPVSGGKGSAGGAQYLMPDFILTNDNGELNLTLNARNAPELRVSRDYREMLQTYDKAAKKDQKMKEAVSFVKQKLDSAKWFIDAIRQRQNTLL
;
A
#
# COMPACT_ATOMS: atom_id res chain seq x y z
N GLN A 1 -5.38 7.52 -42.83
CA GLN A 1 -5.15 6.66 -44.01
C GLN A 1 -4.01 7.16 -44.91
N GLN A 2 -3.73 8.46 -45.05
CA GLN A 2 -2.74 8.98 -46.03
C GLN A 2 -1.23 8.89 -45.71
N LYS A 3 -0.80 8.23 -44.63
CA LYS A 3 0.65 8.11 -44.34
C LYS A 3 1.33 6.90 -44.98
N LEU A 4 0.54 5.91 -45.42
CA LEU A 4 1.06 4.61 -45.86
C LEU A 4 0.59 4.20 -47.27
N ASP A 5 -0.31 4.95 -47.92
CA ASP A 5 -0.81 4.67 -49.28
C ASP A 5 -1.23 3.19 -49.49
N LEU A 6 -2.07 2.69 -48.60
CA LEU A 6 -2.57 1.32 -48.59
C LEU A 6 -4.10 1.32 -48.69
N GLU A 7 -4.64 0.30 -49.35
CA GLU A 7 -6.07 0.04 -49.39
C GLU A 7 -6.57 -0.51 -48.04
N ASP A 8 -7.86 -0.32 -47.76
CA ASP A 8 -8.45 -0.66 -46.44
C ASP A 8 -8.39 -2.17 -46.12
N GLU A 9 -8.38 -3.03 -47.14
CA GLU A 9 -8.21 -4.47 -46.93
C GLU A 9 -6.77 -4.82 -46.53
N GLU A 10 -5.77 -4.23 -47.20
CA GLU A 10 -4.35 -4.45 -46.90
C GLU A 10 -3.99 -3.99 -45.48
N LEU A 11 -4.59 -2.87 -45.04
CA LEU A 11 -4.43 -2.37 -43.67
C LEU A 11 -4.98 -3.36 -42.64
N LYS A 12 -6.15 -3.97 -42.90
CA LYS A 12 -6.75 -4.95 -42.00
C LYS A 12 -5.91 -6.21 -41.90
N GLU A 13 -5.36 -6.69 -43.00
CA GLU A 13 -4.47 -7.85 -43.02
C GLU A 13 -3.18 -7.59 -42.24
N ALA A 14 -2.54 -6.44 -42.46
CA ALA A 14 -1.32 -6.05 -41.75
C ALA A 14 -1.55 -5.95 -40.23
N VAL A 15 -2.66 -5.34 -39.80
CA VAL A 15 -3.04 -5.25 -38.38
C VAL A 15 -3.30 -6.64 -37.80
N ALA A 16 -3.96 -7.53 -38.54
CA ALA A 16 -4.22 -8.89 -38.09
C ALA A 16 -2.93 -9.71 -37.88
N VAL A 17 -1.88 -9.45 -38.66
CA VAL A 17 -0.55 -10.06 -38.46
C VAL A 17 0.15 -9.46 -37.25
N ILE A 18 0.16 -8.12 -37.11
CA ILE A 18 0.81 -7.43 -35.99
C ILE A 18 0.23 -7.85 -34.64
N LEU A 19 -1.09 -8.01 -34.56
CA LEU A 19 -1.77 -8.44 -33.33
C LEU A 19 -1.43 -9.87 -32.90
N LYS A 20 -0.95 -10.72 -33.83
CA LYS A 20 -0.50 -12.09 -33.50
C LYS A 20 0.91 -12.12 -32.93
N LEU A 21 1.67 -11.03 -33.03
CA LEU A 21 3.04 -10.97 -32.52
C LEU A 21 3.04 -10.68 -31.02
N ASN A 22 3.92 -11.38 -30.29
CA ASN A 22 4.13 -11.11 -28.88
C ASN A 22 5.06 -9.89 -28.74
N PRO A 23 4.59 -8.75 -28.19
CA PRO A 23 5.41 -7.55 -28.02
C PRO A 23 6.55 -7.73 -26.99
N LYS A 24 6.54 -8.83 -26.22
CA LYS A 24 7.56 -9.18 -25.22
C LYS A 24 7.97 -10.64 -25.35
N PRO A 25 8.78 -10.99 -26.37
CA PRO A 25 9.16 -12.38 -26.65
C PRO A 25 9.94 -13.05 -25.50
N GLY A 26 10.56 -12.28 -24.60
CA GLY A 26 11.30 -12.78 -23.44
C GLY A 26 10.47 -13.00 -22.15
N GLY A 27 9.14 -12.77 -22.17
CA GLY A 27 8.29 -12.87 -20.98
C GLY A 27 7.88 -14.28 -20.55
N SER A 28 8.24 -15.31 -21.34
CA SER A 28 7.89 -16.72 -21.11
C SER A 28 8.97 -17.54 -20.42
N GLY A 29 10.13 -16.94 -20.10
CA GLY A 29 11.15 -17.57 -19.27
C GLY A 29 10.86 -17.36 -17.77
N PRO A 30 11.22 -18.30 -16.88
CA PRO A 30 11.02 -18.16 -15.43
C PRO A 30 11.88 -17.08 -14.77
N VAL A 31 12.60 -16.23 -15.52
CA VAL A 31 13.52 -15.25 -14.97
C VAL A 31 13.50 -13.95 -15.78
N SER A 32 13.29 -12.84 -15.06
CA SER A 32 13.51 -11.44 -15.42
C SER A 32 12.32 -10.60 -15.94
N GLY A 33 11.75 -9.83 -15.01
CA GLY A 33 11.55 -8.38 -15.19
C GLY A 33 10.37 -7.86 -16.04
N GLY A 34 9.60 -8.71 -16.72
CA GLY A 34 8.44 -8.27 -17.51
C GLY A 34 7.11 -8.66 -16.87
N LYS A 35 6.23 -7.67 -16.60
CA LYS A 35 4.80 -7.89 -16.25
C LYS A 35 4.18 -8.95 -17.19
N GLY A 36 4.07 -10.19 -16.73
CA GLY A 36 3.63 -11.31 -17.57
C GLY A 36 3.79 -12.70 -16.94
N SER A 37 4.70 -12.92 -15.99
CA SER A 37 4.74 -14.19 -15.26
C SER A 37 3.60 -14.25 -14.24
N ALA A 38 2.64 -15.14 -14.47
CA ALA A 38 1.66 -15.63 -13.49
C ALA A 38 2.36 -16.45 -12.38
N GLY A 39 3.31 -15.81 -11.71
CA GLY A 39 4.24 -16.41 -10.76
C GLY A 39 5.45 -15.52 -10.53
N GLY A 40 5.26 -14.18 -10.51
CA GLY A 40 6.31 -13.26 -10.11
C GLY A 40 6.85 -13.71 -8.75
N ALA A 41 8.17 -13.91 -8.66
CA ALA A 41 8.82 -14.33 -7.42
C ALA A 41 8.31 -13.45 -6.28
N GLN A 42 7.58 -14.08 -5.36
CA GLN A 42 6.98 -13.39 -4.25
C GLN A 42 8.10 -13.07 -3.26
N TYR A 43 8.63 -11.85 -3.34
CA TYR A 43 9.63 -11.39 -2.40
C TYR A 43 8.99 -11.28 -1.03
N LEU A 44 9.32 -12.21 -0.14
CA LEU A 44 9.02 -12.10 1.29
C LEU A 44 10.04 -11.15 1.92
N MET A 45 9.56 -10.04 2.47
CA MET A 45 10.42 -9.13 3.21
C MET A 45 10.58 -9.67 4.64
N PRO A 46 11.80 -9.90 5.12
CA PRO A 46 12.01 -10.44 6.46
C PRO A 46 11.71 -9.36 7.51
N ASP A 47 11.13 -9.78 8.65
CA ASP A 47 10.92 -8.92 9.81
C ASP A 47 12.24 -8.63 10.55
N PHE A 48 13.22 -9.55 10.49
CA PHE A 48 14.52 -9.46 11.15
C PHE A 48 15.67 -9.55 10.15
N ILE A 49 16.74 -8.81 10.40
CA ILE A 49 17.99 -8.84 9.66
C ILE A 49 19.10 -9.20 10.65
N LEU A 50 19.75 -10.33 10.42
CA LEU A 50 20.88 -10.81 11.21
C LEU A 50 22.17 -10.53 10.43
N THR A 51 23.08 -9.73 11.00
CA THR A 51 24.43 -9.53 10.45
C THR A 51 25.45 -10.16 11.38
N ASN A 52 26.51 -10.76 10.81
CA ASN A 52 27.64 -11.27 11.57
C ASN A 52 28.81 -10.33 11.34
N ASP A 53 29.16 -9.58 12.38
CA ASP A 53 30.26 -8.63 12.36
C ASP A 53 31.37 -9.20 13.24
N ASN A 54 32.40 -9.78 12.61
CA ASN A 54 33.58 -10.36 13.28
C ASN A 54 33.28 -11.39 14.39
N GLY A 55 32.21 -12.18 14.24
CA GLY A 55 31.81 -13.20 15.21
C GLY A 55 30.72 -12.74 16.17
N GLU A 56 30.35 -11.46 16.17
CA GLU A 56 29.19 -10.95 16.90
C GLU A 56 27.95 -10.96 16.00
N LEU A 57 26.88 -11.57 16.48
CA LEU A 57 25.58 -11.62 15.80
C LEU A 57 24.76 -10.37 16.16
N ASN A 58 24.62 -9.47 15.20
CA ASN A 58 23.82 -8.27 15.32
C ASN A 58 22.42 -8.50 14.73
N LEU A 59 21.42 -8.58 15.60
CA LEU A 59 20.01 -8.69 15.21
C LEU A 59 19.39 -7.29 15.11
N THR A 60 18.82 -6.97 13.95
CA THR A 60 18.13 -5.70 13.72
C THR A 60 16.72 -5.94 13.18
N LEU A 61 15.77 -5.11 13.60
CA LEU A 61 14.41 -5.13 13.08
C LEU A 61 14.32 -4.39 11.76
N ASN A 62 13.62 -4.97 10.80
CA ASN A 62 13.30 -4.32 9.54
C ASN A 62 12.14 -3.32 9.76
N ALA A 63 12.47 -2.13 10.30
CA ALA A 63 11.52 -1.08 10.67
C ALA A 63 10.81 -0.42 9.48
N ARG A 64 11.12 -0.82 8.24
CA ARG A 64 10.52 -0.25 7.01
C ARG A 64 9.02 -0.49 6.90
N ASN A 65 8.46 -1.37 7.73
CA ASN A 65 7.05 -1.77 7.69
C ASN A 65 6.08 -0.83 8.43
N ALA A 66 6.54 0.11 9.27
CA ALA A 66 5.64 0.98 10.02
C ALA A 66 6.08 2.45 10.00
N PRO A 67 5.39 3.33 9.24
CA PRO A 67 5.62 4.78 9.35
C PRO A 67 5.21 5.30 10.73
N GLU A 68 5.65 6.50 11.08
CA GLU A 68 5.28 7.14 12.36
C GLU A 68 3.77 7.42 12.39
N LEU A 69 3.02 6.62 13.16
CA LEU A 69 1.57 6.75 13.29
C LEU A 69 1.21 7.87 14.25
N ARG A 70 0.36 8.80 13.80
CA ARG A 70 -0.14 9.93 14.58
C ARG A 70 -1.66 10.03 14.44
N VAL A 71 -2.33 10.39 15.52
CA VAL A 71 -3.77 10.69 15.50
C VAL A 71 -3.99 12.07 14.88
N SER A 72 -4.84 12.16 13.85
CA SER A 72 -5.16 13.43 13.19
C SER A 72 -5.70 14.49 14.16
N ARG A 73 -5.30 15.75 13.95
CA ARG A 73 -5.73 16.89 14.78
C ARG A 73 -7.19 17.26 14.55
N ASP A 74 -7.71 17.07 13.34
CA ASP A 74 -9.07 17.50 12.96
C ASP A 74 -10.16 16.80 13.79
N TYR A 75 -9.95 15.52 14.12
CA TYR A 75 -10.85 14.79 15.01
C TYR A 75 -10.81 15.30 16.45
N ARG A 76 -9.65 15.78 16.90
CA ARG A 76 -9.50 16.40 18.23
C ARG A 76 -10.23 17.75 18.28
N GLU A 77 -10.17 18.51 17.19
CA GLU A 77 -10.87 19.79 17.06
C GLU A 77 -12.39 19.59 16.97
N MET A 78 -12.88 18.58 16.24
CA MET A 78 -14.30 18.25 16.18
C MET A 78 -14.89 17.93 17.57
N LEU A 79 -14.15 17.21 18.42
CA LEU A 79 -14.54 16.94 19.81
C LEU A 79 -14.58 18.22 20.66
N GLN A 80 -13.56 19.09 20.53
CA GLN A 80 -13.50 20.36 21.26
C GLN A 80 -14.62 21.33 20.86
N THR A 81 -14.98 21.36 19.57
CA THR A 81 -16.07 22.20 19.06
C THR A 81 -17.43 21.78 19.62
N TYR A 82 -17.66 20.48 19.82
CA TYR A 82 -18.85 19.99 20.50
C TYR A 82 -18.89 20.33 21.98
N ASP A 83 -17.77 20.19 22.70
CA ASP A 83 -17.71 20.56 24.13
C ASP A 83 -17.97 22.05 24.36
N LYS A 84 -17.63 22.90 23.38
CA LYS A 84 -17.88 24.35 23.39
C LYS A 84 -19.26 24.75 22.85
N ALA A 85 -20.00 23.84 22.22
CA ALA A 85 -21.30 24.16 21.62
C ALA A 85 -22.39 24.31 22.69
N ALA A 86 -23.04 25.47 22.72
CA ALA A 86 -24.09 25.80 23.69
C ALA A 86 -25.39 24.98 23.52
N LYS A 87 -25.62 24.39 22.33
CA LYS A 87 -26.77 23.51 22.05
C LYS A 87 -26.26 22.13 21.63
N LYS A 88 -26.57 21.12 22.44
CA LYS A 88 -26.24 19.72 22.17
C LYS A 88 -27.37 19.08 21.37
N ASP A 89 -27.27 19.15 20.04
CA ASP A 89 -28.20 18.46 19.15
C ASP A 89 -27.96 16.95 19.16
N GLN A 90 -29.03 16.15 19.05
CA GLN A 90 -28.96 14.68 19.15
C GLN A 90 -28.09 14.08 18.03
N LYS A 91 -28.15 14.63 16.82
CA LYS A 91 -27.29 14.24 15.69
C LYS A 91 -25.81 14.51 15.96
N MET A 92 -25.51 15.61 16.65
CA MET A 92 -24.12 15.96 17.01
C MET A 92 -23.56 15.03 18.09
N LYS A 93 -24.42 14.58 19.02
CA LYS A 93 -24.05 13.58 20.04
C LYS A 93 -23.67 12.24 19.40
N GLU A 94 -24.40 11.80 18.38
CA GLU A 94 -24.09 10.58 17.62
C GLU A 94 -22.78 10.70 16.85
N ALA A 95 -22.56 11.84 16.16
CA ALA A 95 -21.32 12.12 15.45
C ALA A 95 -20.10 12.11 16.40
N VAL A 96 -20.23 12.69 17.59
CA VAL A 96 -19.17 12.71 18.61
C VAL A 96 -18.88 11.31 19.14
N SER A 97 -19.91 10.51 19.39
CA SER A 97 -19.75 9.12 19.82
C SER A 97 -18.96 8.31 18.78
N PHE A 98 -19.31 8.48 17.50
CA PHE A 98 -18.62 7.85 16.38
C PHE A 98 -17.15 8.27 16.30
N VAL A 99 -16.87 9.57 16.37
CA VAL A 99 -15.50 10.11 16.35
C VAL A 99 -14.68 9.61 17.53
N LYS A 100 -15.28 9.56 18.73
CA LYS A 100 -14.62 9.02 19.93
C LYS A 100 -14.26 7.54 19.75
N GLN A 101 -15.17 6.72 19.23
CA GLN A 101 -14.90 5.31 18.92
C GLN A 101 -13.73 5.15 17.95
N LYS A 102 -13.68 5.97 16.88
CA LYS A 102 -12.58 5.95 15.92
C LYS A 102 -11.25 6.39 16.54
N LEU A 103 -11.28 7.38 17.42
CA LEU A 103 -10.11 7.85 18.15
C LEU A 103 -9.54 6.78 19.08
N ASP A 104 -10.42 6.12 19.83
CA ASP A 104 -10.01 5.06 20.77
C ASP A 104 -9.48 3.84 20.01
N SER A 105 -10.09 3.49 18.87
CA SER A 105 -9.59 2.44 17.97
C SER A 105 -8.22 2.79 17.38
N ALA A 106 -7.99 4.05 17.00
CA ALA A 106 -6.70 4.52 16.51
C ALA A 106 -5.61 4.47 17.58
N LYS A 107 -5.93 4.86 18.83
CA LYS A 107 -5.00 4.74 19.97
C LYS A 107 -4.63 3.29 20.22
N TRP A 108 -5.62 2.40 20.32
CA TRP A 108 -5.38 0.98 20.52
C TRP A 108 -4.51 0.38 19.43
N PHE A 109 -4.74 0.75 18.16
CA PHE A 109 -3.93 0.28 17.05
C PHE A 109 -2.46 0.74 17.16
N ILE A 110 -2.23 2.01 17.50
CA ILE A 110 -0.89 2.54 17.72
C ILE A 110 -0.19 1.81 18.87
N ASP A 111 -0.90 1.59 19.99
CA ASP A 111 -0.35 0.91 21.16
C ASP A 111 -0.05 -0.58 20.86
N ALA A 112 -0.90 -1.24 20.08
CA ALA A 112 -0.67 -2.61 19.61
C ALA A 112 0.57 -2.72 18.70
N ILE A 113 0.77 -1.75 17.80
CA ILE A 113 1.98 -1.69 16.95
C ILE A 113 3.24 -1.47 17.80
N ARG A 114 3.17 -0.59 18.81
CA ARG A 114 4.27 -0.38 19.76
C ARG A 114 4.57 -1.63 20.58
N GLN A 115 3.53 -2.32 21.06
CA GLN A 115 3.69 -3.57 21.77
C GLN A 115 4.37 -4.63 20.90
N ARG A 116 3.95 -4.78 19.63
CA ARG A 116 4.62 -5.66 18.65
C ARG A 116 6.10 -5.32 18.52
N GLN A 117 6.44 -4.04 18.32
CA GLN A 117 7.85 -3.62 18.20
C GLN A 117 8.67 -3.97 19.45
N ASN A 118 8.12 -3.73 20.64
CA ASN A 118 8.79 -4.03 21.90
C ASN A 118 8.96 -5.53 22.14
N THR A 119 8.04 -6.38 21.67
CA THR A 119 8.15 -7.84 21.84
C THR A 119 9.07 -8.51 20.82
N LEU A 120 9.44 -7.81 19.76
CA LEU A 120 10.29 -8.35 18.71
C LEU A 120 11.79 -8.03 18.93
N LEU A 121 12.12 -7.00 19.70
CA LEU A 121 13.49 -6.66 20.12
C LEU A 121 13.87 -7.37 21.43
#